data_AF-A0A7X6SZP0-F1
#
_entry.id   AF-A0A7X6SZP0-F1
#
_cell.length_a   1.000
_cell.length_b   1.000
_cell.length_c   1.000
_cell.angle_alpha   90.00
_cell.angle_beta   90.00
_cell.angle_gamma   90.00
#
_symmetry.space_group_name_H-M   'P 1'
#
loop_
_entity.id
_entity.type
_entity.pdbx_description
1 polymer ?
#
loop_
_entity_poly.entity_id
_entity_poly.type
_entity_poly.pdbx_seq_one_letter_code
_entity_poly.pdbx_strand_id
1 'polypeptide(L)'
;METIKIELKNLNNNLVLNLMSVSQKEVLINKRFTIGSSADPSEVELIINDKNGKYFLFAPMVNIRPITDKDLILLKPGEFIEKEYKIKRLVLDYGLVAGHYTVKAVYKNKYWQDKGVFSDTLISNLVNIEVTEIDVKNSMK
;
A
#
# COMPACT_ATOMS: atom_id res chain seq x y z
N MET A 1 -4.89 -22.48 4.80
CA MET A 1 -6.01 -21.69 4.23
C MET A 1 -5.62 -20.24 4.32
N GLU A 2 -5.74 -19.49 3.22
CA GLU A 2 -5.52 -18.04 3.20
C GLU A 2 -6.58 -17.36 4.08
N THR A 3 -6.19 -16.40 4.91
CA THR A 3 -7.10 -15.70 5.84
C THR A 3 -7.37 -14.27 5.39
N ILE A 4 -6.35 -13.62 4.83
CA ILE A 4 -6.39 -12.26 4.31
C ILE A 4 -5.81 -12.27 2.90
N LYS A 5 -6.44 -11.53 1.99
CA LYS A 5 -5.95 -11.24 0.64
C LYS A 5 -5.75 -9.74 0.48
N ILE A 6 -4.74 -9.33 -0.30
CA ILE A 6 -4.62 -7.94 -0.76
C ILE A 6 -4.85 -7.81 -2.27
N GLU A 7 -5.44 -6.70 -2.67
CA GLU A 7 -5.70 -6.38 -4.07
C GLU A 7 -5.40 -4.90 -4.31
N LEU A 8 -4.66 -4.60 -5.37
CA LEU A 8 -4.36 -3.24 -5.79
C LEU A 8 -5.18 -2.93 -7.04
N LYS A 9 -5.83 -1.77 -7.08
CA LYS A 9 -6.63 -1.31 -8.21
C LYS A 9 -6.12 0.04 -8.69
N ASN A 10 -6.25 0.29 -9.99
CA ASN A 10 -6.19 1.63 -10.53
C ASN A 10 -7.64 2.12 -10.72
N LEU A 11 -8.03 3.14 -9.95
CA LEU A 11 -9.32 3.80 -10.05
C LEU A 11 -9.10 5.29 -10.30
N ASN A 12 -9.54 5.79 -11.45
CA ASN A 12 -9.35 7.19 -11.87
C ASN A 12 -7.88 7.64 -11.78
N ASN A 13 -6.94 6.76 -12.13
CA ASN A 13 -5.49 6.97 -12.06
C ASN A 13 -4.91 7.08 -10.64
N ASN A 14 -5.71 6.83 -9.60
CA ASN A 14 -5.22 6.65 -8.23
C ASN A 14 -5.06 5.16 -7.92
N LEU A 15 -4.13 4.85 -7.02
CA LEU A 15 -3.95 3.50 -6.53
C LEU A 15 -4.88 3.26 -5.34
N VAL A 16 -5.66 2.19 -5.38
CA VAL A 16 -6.55 1.80 -4.28
C VAL A 16 -6.15 0.41 -3.82
N LEU A 17 -5.62 0.32 -2.59
CA LEU A 17 -5.20 -0.93 -1.96
C LEU A 17 -6.30 -1.43 -1.04
N ASN A 18 -6.78 -2.63 -1.33
CA ASN A 18 -7.76 -3.35 -0.53
C ASN A 18 -7.07 -4.47 0.22
N LEU A 19 -7.43 -4.61 1.49
CA LEU A 19 -7.13 -5.79 2.29
C LEU A 19 -8.44 -6.40 2.74
N MET A 20 -8.64 -7.66 2.38
CA MET A 20 -9.93 -8.35 2.44
C MET A 20 -9.82 -9.61 3.30
N SER A 21 -10.79 -9.83 4.18
CA SER A 21 -10.93 -11.09 4.89
C SER A 21 -11.56 -12.14 4.00
N VAL A 22 -10.80 -13.19 3.69
CA VAL A 22 -11.27 -14.40 2.98
C VAL A 22 -11.50 -15.58 3.93
N SER A 23 -11.28 -15.34 5.23
CA SER A 23 -11.50 -16.27 6.32
C SER A 23 -13.00 -16.44 6.64
N GLN A 24 -13.38 -17.62 7.12
CA GLN A 24 -14.71 -17.87 7.71
C GLN A 24 -14.81 -17.41 9.18
N LYS A 25 -13.69 -16.95 9.75
CA LYS A 25 -13.59 -16.38 11.10
C LYS A 25 -13.11 -14.95 11.04
N GLU A 26 -13.41 -14.21 12.10
CA GLU A 26 -12.92 -12.85 12.31
C GLU A 26 -11.38 -12.81 12.37
N VAL A 27 -10.78 -11.75 11.83
CA VAL A 27 -9.32 -11.56 11.80
C VAL A 27 -8.95 -10.19 12.32
N LEU A 28 -8.13 -10.13 13.36
CA LEU A 28 -7.60 -8.87 13.90
C LEU A 28 -6.43 -8.40 13.04
N ILE A 29 -6.46 -7.17 12.55
CA ILE A 29 -5.44 -6.65 11.64
C ILE A 29 -5.07 -5.19 11.89
N ASN A 30 -3.82 -4.83 11.56
CA ASN A 30 -3.34 -3.46 11.50
C ASN A 30 -3.85 -2.72 10.24
N LYS A 31 -4.65 -1.67 10.43
CA LYS A 31 -5.28 -0.85 9.36
C LYS A 31 -4.50 0.40 8.95
N ARG A 32 -3.28 0.60 9.45
CA ARG A 32 -2.57 1.88 9.30
C ARG A 32 -2.14 2.19 7.86
N PHE A 33 -1.79 1.17 7.08
CA PHE A 33 -1.37 1.28 5.67
C PHE A 33 -0.36 2.41 5.40
N THR A 34 0.63 2.60 6.28
CA THR A 34 1.65 3.63 6.04
C THR A 34 2.53 3.18 4.89
N ILE A 35 2.74 4.04 3.89
CA ILE A 35 3.75 3.80 2.85
C ILE A 35 5.12 4.21 3.37
N GLY A 36 6.14 3.43 3.05
CA GLY A 36 7.54 3.79 3.21
C GLY A 36 8.44 2.93 2.33
N SER A 37 9.75 3.10 2.49
CA SER A 37 10.75 2.25 1.84
C SER A 37 10.81 0.86 2.48
N SER A 38 11.52 -0.08 1.84
CA SER A 38 11.73 -1.42 2.40
C SER A 38 12.49 -1.42 3.75
N ALA A 39 13.21 -0.33 4.06
CA ALA A 39 13.97 -0.15 5.29
C ALA A 39 13.17 0.55 6.40
N ASP A 40 12.02 1.15 6.08
CA ASP A 40 11.20 1.88 7.03
C ASP A 40 10.26 0.96 7.82
N PRO A 41 9.79 1.37 9.01
CA PRO A 41 8.79 0.64 9.81
C PRO A 41 7.36 0.72 9.21
N SER A 42 7.24 1.00 7.91
CA SER A 42 5.97 1.14 7.19
C SER A 42 5.33 -0.21 6.89
N GLU A 43 3.99 -0.24 6.92
CA GLU A 43 3.24 -1.45 6.60
C GLU A 43 3.15 -1.73 5.10
N VAL A 44 3.31 -0.72 4.24
CA VAL A 44 3.14 -0.85 2.80
C VAL A 44 4.39 -0.37 2.07
N GLU A 45 4.88 -1.20 1.16
CA GLU A 45 5.87 -0.81 0.16
C GLU A 45 5.20 -0.87 -1.22
N LEU A 46 5.30 0.19 -2.01
CA LEU A 46 4.91 0.14 -3.42
C LEU A 46 6.16 -0.11 -4.26
N ILE A 47 6.09 -1.14 -5.09
CA ILE A 47 7.13 -1.43 -6.07
C ILE A 47 6.69 -0.87 -7.41
N ILE A 48 7.31 0.23 -7.82
CA ILE A 48 6.99 0.98 -9.04
C ILE A 48 8.11 0.80 -10.06
N ASN A 49 7.77 0.35 -11.27
CA ASN A 49 8.72 0.24 -12.38
C ASN A 49 8.21 0.97 -13.62
N ASP A 50 9.11 1.61 -14.37
CA ASP A 50 8.77 2.12 -15.71
C ASP A 50 8.71 0.99 -16.76
N LYS A 51 8.37 1.36 -18.01
CA LYS A 51 8.33 0.45 -19.16
C LYS A 51 9.65 -0.27 -19.47
N ASN A 52 10.79 0.27 -19.00
CA ASN A 52 12.12 -0.31 -19.20
C ASN A 52 12.55 -1.16 -18.00
N GLY A 53 11.69 -1.32 -16.99
CA GLY A 53 12.01 -2.04 -15.75
C GLY A 53 12.83 -1.24 -14.74
N LYS A 54 12.98 0.08 -14.94
CA LYS A 54 13.65 0.94 -13.95
C LYS A 54 12.78 1.05 -12.71
N TYR A 55 13.34 0.68 -11.56
CA TYR A 55 12.71 0.75 -10.26
C TYR A 55 12.79 2.15 -9.64
N PHE A 56 11.70 2.58 -9.00
CA PHE A 56 11.59 3.87 -8.31
C PHE A 56 11.45 3.65 -6.80
N LEU A 57 12.33 4.32 -6.05
CA LEU A 57 12.39 4.25 -4.59
C LEU A 57 11.51 5.32 -3.95
N PHE A 58 10.89 4.96 -2.82
CA PHE A 58 10.24 5.93 -1.94
C PHE A 58 11.30 6.85 -1.33
N ALA A 59 11.19 8.15 -1.58
CA ALA A 59 12.17 9.16 -1.17
C ALA A 59 11.95 9.77 0.23
N PRO A 60 10.70 10.00 0.70
CA PRO A 60 10.48 10.60 2.01
C PRO A 60 11.00 9.73 3.16
N MET A 61 11.52 10.36 4.21
CA MET A 61 11.71 9.70 5.49
C MET A 61 10.39 9.67 6.25
N VAL A 62 9.94 8.49 6.67
CA VAL A 62 8.67 8.34 7.39
C VAL A 62 8.93 8.21 8.88
N ASN A 63 8.49 9.18 9.66
CA ASN A 63 8.49 9.07 11.12
C ASN A 63 7.15 8.48 11.59
N ILE A 64 7.19 7.22 12.04
CA ILE A 64 6.03 6.40 12.34
C ILE A 64 5.97 6.18 13.85
N ARG A 65 4.94 6.69 14.54
CA ARG A 65 4.68 6.32 15.94
C ARG A 65 4.49 4.80 16.10
N PRO A 66 4.72 4.20 17.27
CA PRO A 66 4.38 2.79 17.50
C PRO A 66 2.92 2.46 17.19
N ILE A 67 2.65 1.21 16.80
CA ILE A 67 1.29 0.67 16.63
C ILE A 67 0.58 0.70 17.99
N THR A 68 -0.70 1.07 17.97
CA THR A 68 -1.58 1.10 19.14
C THR A 68 -2.86 0.32 18.85
N ASP A 69 -3.64 0.00 19.88
CA ASP A 69 -4.92 -0.71 19.70
C ASP A 69 -5.90 0.07 18.78
N LYS A 70 -5.75 1.39 18.64
CA LYS A 70 -6.54 2.23 17.71
C LYS A 70 -6.27 1.93 16.24
N ASP A 71 -5.10 1.37 15.94
CA ASP A 71 -4.67 0.96 14.60
C ASP A 71 -5.11 -0.47 14.28
N LEU A 72 -5.71 -1.18 15.25
CA LEU A 72 -6.24 -2.50 15.03
C LEU A 72 -7.72 -2.43 14.65
N ILE A 73 -8.14 -3.36 13.81
CA ILE A 73 -9.54 -3.60 13.48
C ILE A 73 -9.79 -5.08 13.36
N LEU A 74 -10.96 -5.52 13.81
CA LEU A 74 -11.43 -6.88 13.63
C LEU A 74 -12.25 -6.94 12.35
N LEU A 75 -11.71 -7.60 11.32
CA LEU A 75 -12.40 -7.82 10.05
C LEU A 75 -13.26 -9.08 10.15
N LYS A 76 -14.56 -8.93 9.94
CA LYS A 76 -15.49 -10.06 9.81
C LYS A 76 -15.31 -10.76 8.45
N PRO A 77 -15.82 -11.99 8.29
CA PRO A 77 -15.83 -12.67 7.00
C PRO A 77 -16.39 -11.79 5.87
N GLY A 78 -15.62 -11.60 4.80
CA GLY A 78 -16.01 -10.79 3.65
C GLY A 78 -15.83 -9.27 3.81
N GLU A 79 -15.47 -8.76 4.99
CA GLU A 79 -15.15 -7.35 5.17
C GLU A 79 -13.78 -7.00 4.59
N PHE A 80 -13.61 -5.73 4.24
CA PHE A 80 -12.36 -5.19 3.73
C PHE A 80 -12.09 -3.78 4.26
N ILE A 81 -10.81 -3.42 4.23
CA ILE A 81 -10.32 -2.06 4.46
C ILE A 81 -9.67 -1.57 3.18
N GLU A 82 -9.91 -0.31 2.86
CA GLU A 82 -9.47 0.33 1.63
C GLU A 82 -8.57 1.54 1.94
N LYS A 83 -7.51 1.70 1.16
CA LYS A 83 -6.63 2.86 1.20
C LYS A 83 -6.34 3.38 -0.20
N GLU A 84 -6.69 4.64 -0.43
CA GLU A 84 -6.36 5.36 -1.66
C GLU A 84 -5.01 6.10 -1.52
N TYR A 85 -4.17 5.96 -2.56
CA TYR A 85 -2.95 6.72 -2.78
C TYR A 85 -3.08 7.54 -4.06
N LYS A 86 -3.19 8.85 -3.88
CA LYS A 86 -3.39 9.79 -4.98
C LYS A 86 -2.16 9.92 -5.85
N ILE A 87 -2.33 9.96 -7.17
CA ILE A 87 -1.23 10.09 -8.14
C ILE A 87 -0.33 11.29 -7.84
N LYS A 88 -0.93 12.44 -7.48
CA LYS A 88 -0.21 13.66 -7.07
C LYS A 88 0.80 13.38 -5.96
N ARG A 89 0.43 12.54 -4.99
CA ARG A 89 1.30 12.20 -3.87
C ARG A 89 2.40 11.23 -4.29
N LEU A 90 2.08 10.25 -5.13
CA LEU A 90 3.05 9.29 -5.66
C LEU A 90 4.14 9.97 -6.49
N VAL A 91 3.78 10.97 -7.30
CA VAL A 91 4.74 11.78 -8.06
C VAL A 91 5.79 12.40 -7.14
N LEU A 92 5.37 13.00 -6.02
CA LEU A 92 6.27 13.61 -5.05
C LEU A 92 7.11 12.56 -4.31
N ASP A 93 6.45 11.52 -3.82
CA ASP A 93 7.08 10.54 -2.93
C ASP A 93 8.07 9.62 -3.67
N TYR A 94 7.91 9.42 -4.98
CA TYR A 94 8.77 8.54 -5.79
C TYR A 94 9.55 9.29 -6.88
N GLY A 95 9.38 10.62 -7.00
CA GLY A 95 10.03 11.41 -8.05
C GLY A 95 9.63 10.99 -9.46
N LEU A 96 8.34 10.65 -9.66
CA LEU A 96 7.86 10.17 -10.97
C LEU A 96 7.77 11.32 -11.97
N VAL A 97 8.11 11.02 -13.22
CA VAL A 97 7.94 11.93 -14.37
C VAL A 97 6.83 11.43 -15.27
N ALA A 98 6.43 12.21 -16.28
CA ALA A 98 5.42 11.78 -17.22
C ALA A 98 5.80 10.43 -17.89
N GLY A 99 4.90 9.46 -17.89
CA GLY A 99 5.20 8.10 -18.35
C GLY A 99 4.21 7.04 -17.88
N HIS A 100 4.44 5.82 -18.34
CA HIS A 100 3.65 4.64 -17.96
C HIS A 100 4.42 3.78 -16.98
N TYR A 101 3.73 3.34 -15.92
CA TYR A 101 4.34 2.59 -14.83
C TYR A 101 3.52 1.37 -14.47
N THR A 102 4.22 0.35 -14.00
CA THR A 102 3.65 -0.83 -13.37
C THR A 102 3.85 -0.74 -11.86
N VAL A 103 2.83 -1.09 -11.08
CA VAL A 103 2.85 -0.99 -9.63
C VAL A 103 2.33 -2.28 -9.00
N LYS A 104 2.99 -2.74 -7.95
CA LYS A 104 2.46 -3.74 -7.01
C LYS A 104 2.67 -3.26 -5.58
N ALA A 105 1.80 -3.65 -4.67
CA ALA A 105 1.92 -3.37 -3.25
C ALA A 105 2.40 -4.61 -2.49
N VAL A 106 3.26 -4.38 -1.51
CA VAL A 106 3.66 -5.38 -0.51
C VAL A 106 3.19 -4.88 0.84
N TYR A 107 2.25 -5.59 1.44
CA TYR A 107 1.81 -5.35 2.81
C TYR A 107 2.62 -6.21 3.76
N LYS A 108 3.20 -5.61 4.81
CA LYS A 108 4.03 -6.28 5.81
C LYS A 108 3.44 -6.00 7.18
N ASN A 109 2.90 -7.02 7.84
CA ASN A 109 2.58 -6.93 9.25
C ASN A 109 3.46 -7.89 10.03
N LYS A 110 4.36 -7.34 10.86
CA LYS A 110 5.33 -8.13 11.63
C LYS A 110 5.19 -7.92 13.15
N TYR A 111 4.17 -7.20 13.59
CA TYR A 111 4.03 -6.78 14.98
C TYR A 111 2.81 -7.44 15.64
N TRP A 112 2.94 -7.70 16.94
CA TRP A 112 1.84 -8.09 17.82
C TRP A 112 1.18 -9.44 17.49
N GLN A 113 1.95 -10.36 16.91
CA GLN A 113 1.51 -11.73 16.69
C GLN A 113 1.10 -12.43 18.00
N ASP A 114 1.76 -12.10 19.11
CA ASP A 114 1.45 -12.55 20.48
C ASP A 114 0.04 -12.13 20.95
N LYS A 115 -0.52 -11.06 20.37
CA LYS A 115 -1.88 -10.58 20.64
C LYS A 115 -2.93 -11.11 19.65
N GLY A 116 -2.55 -12.06 18.78
CA GLY A 116 -3.45 -12.62 17.77
C GLY A 116 -3.70 -11.72 16.56
N VAL A 117 -2.87 -10.67 16.36
CA VAL A 117 -2.93 -9.85 15.16
C VAL A 117 -2.37 -10.66 13.98
N PHE A 118 -3.05 -10.60 12.83
CA PHE A 118 -2.59 -11.21 11.59
C PHE A 118 -1.17 -10.75 11.25
N SER A 119 -0.22 -11.69 11.15
CA SER A 119 1.19 -11.41 10.92
C SER A 119 1.66 -12.21 9.71
N ASP A 120 1.79 -11.53 8.56
CA ASP A 120 2.32 -12.11 7.33
C ASP A 120 2.77 -10.98 6.37
N THR A 121 3.39 -11.37 5.27
CA THR A 121 3.66 -10.51 4.11
C THR A 121 2.75 -10.90 2.96
N LEU A 122 1.95 -9.95 2.48
CA LEU A 122 1.03 -10.14 1.38
C LEU A 122 1.48 -9.32 0.17
N ILE A 123 1.30 -9.86 -1.03
CA ILE A 123 1.69 -9.23 -2.29
C ILE A 123 0.45 -9.08 -3.17
N SER A 124 0.21 -7.87 -3.68
CA SER A 124 -0.95 -7.61 -4.53
C SER A 124 -0.72 -8.09 -5.96
N ASN A 125 -1.80 -8.11 -6.74
CA ASN A 125 -1.71 -8.07 -8.19
C ASN A 125 -0.96 -6.82 -8.68
N LEU A 126 -0.48 -6.88 -9.91
CA LEU A 126 0.14 -5.76 -10.61
C LEU A 126 -0.94 -4.91 -11.28
N VAL A 127 -0.77 -3.59 -11.26
CA VAL A 127 -1.61 -2.61 -11.97
C VAL A 127 -0.75 -1.64 -12.77
N ASN A 128 -1.34 -1.03 -13.79
CA ASN A 128 -0.71 0.02 -14.56
C ASN A 128 -1.24 1.39 -14.12
N ILE A 129 -0.39 2.41 -14.10
CA ILE A 129 -0.76 3.82 -13.93
C ILE A 129 -0.08 4.66 -15.00
N GLU A 130 -0.66 5.82 -15.30
CA GLU A 130 -0.10 6.81 -16.22
C GLU A 130 0.15 8.11 -15.48
N VAL A 131 1.38 8.62 -15.48
CA VAL A 131 1.67 9.96 -14.95
C VAL A 131 1.66 10.91 -16.14
N THR A 132 0.84 11.96 -16.08
CA THR A 132 0.80 13.00 -17.11
C THR A 132 1.63 14.22 -16.70
N GLU A 133 1.98 15.07 -17.67
CA GLU A 133 2.61 16.38 -17.41
C GLU A 133 1.78 17.26 -16.47
N ILE A 134 0.46 17.11 -16.49
CA ILE A 134 -0.46 17.84 -15.62
C ILE A 134 -0.33 17.34 -14.18
N ASP A 135 -0.21 16.03 -13.97
CA ASP A 135 0.00 15.44 -12.65
C ASP A 135 1.31 15.93 -12.03
N VAL A 136 2.38 15.99 -12.83
CA VAL A 136 3.69 16.52 -12.39
C VAL A 136 3.57 17.98 -11.97
N LYS A 137 2.97 18.83 -12.80
CA LYS A 137 2.78 20.27 -12.50
C LYS A 137 1.90 20.50 -11.28
N ASN A 138 0.82 19.71 -11.14
CA ASN A 138 -0.10 19.81 -10.01
C ASN A 138 0.53 19.33 -8.71
N SER A 139 1.56 18.49 -8.78
CA SER A 139 2.30 17.99 -7.62
C SER A 139 3.21 19.05 -6.99
N MET A 140 3.73 19.96 -7.80
CA MET A 140 4.66 21.02 -7.36
C MET A 140 3.98 22.27 -6.77
N LYS A 141 2.64 22.33 -6.79
CA LYS A 141 1.83 23.39 -6.18
C LYS A 141 1.28 22.93 -4.82
#